data_AF-A0A662I2H3-F1
#
_entry.id   AF-A0A662I2H3-F1
#
_cell.length_a   1.000
_cell.length_b   1.000
_cell.length_c   1.000
_cell.angle_alpha   90.00
_cell.angle_beta   90.00
_cell.angle_gamma   90.00
#
_symmetry.space_group_name_H-M   'P 1'
#
loop_
_entity.id
_entity.type
_entity.pdbx_description
1 polymer ?
#
loop_
_entity_poly.entity_id
_entity_poly.type
_entity_poly.pdbx_seq_one_letter_code
_entity_poly.pdbx_strand_id
1 'polypeptide(L)'
;GFYEFKRLYLRNPEFRAACFEPVLKFMDYLNSLTGLKWLAVDKDVLDEALDICEKYGLLPADSVHAALALKLQVPIATFDEDFRNIPELKVIP
;
A
#
# COMPACT_ATOMS: atom_id res chain seq x y z
N GLY A 1 -22.00 5.95 16.95
CA GLY A 1 -22.14 5.08 15.75
C GLY A 1 -21.53 5.74 14.50
N PHE A 2 -21.39 5.00 13.38
CA PHE A 2 -20.74 5.50 12.15
C PHE A 2 -21.30 6.85 11.66
N TYR A 3 -22.62 7.02 11.68
CA TYR A 3 -23.28 8.26 11.23
C TYR A 3 -22.95 9.48 12.11
N GLU A 4 -22.76 9.28 13.41
CA GLU A 4 -22.37 10.35 14.33
C GLU A 4 -20.91 10.75 14.11
N PHE A 5 -20.02 9.76 13.95
CA PHE A 5 -18.62 9.99 13.59
C PHE A 5 -18.53 10.79 12.28
N LYS A 6 -19.22 10.34 11.21
CA LYS A 6 -19.24 11.03 9.92
C LYS A 6 -19.74 12.47 10.05
N ARG A 7 -20.80 12.70 10.83
CA ARG A 7 -21.34 14.05 11.08
C ARG A 7 -20.32 14.94 11.81
N LEU A 8 -19.67 14.42 12.85
CA LEU A 8 -18.66 15.14 13.61
C LEU A 8 -17.43 15.46 12.74
N TYR A 9 -16.92 14.48 12.01
CA TYR A 9 -15.79 14.62 11.08
C TYR A 9 -16.03 15.70 10.01
N LEU A 10 -17.24 15.75 9.43
CA LEU A 10 -17.55 16.73 8.39
C LEU A 10 -17.70 18.14 8.97
N ARG A 11 -18.29 18.29 10.16
CA ARG A 11 -18.68 19.58 10.72
C ARG A 11 -17.69 20.20 11.69
N ASN A 12 -16.77 19.43 12.26
CA ASN A 12 -15.77 19.90 13.21
C ASN A 12 -14.36 19.83 12.60
N PRO A 13 -13.76 20.98 12.21
CA PRO A 13 -12.41 21.02 11.65
C PRO A 13 -11.31 20.54 12.60
N GLU A 14 -11.43 20.83 13.90
CA GLU A 14 -10.45 20.45 14.92
C GLU A 14 -10.45 18.93 15.11
N PHE A 15 -11.63 18.33 15.20
CA PHE A 15 -11.80 16.88 15.26
C PHE A 15 -11.24 16.21 14.00
N ARG A 16 -11.54 16.76 12.81
CA ARG A 16 -10.99 16.26 11.54
C ARG A 16 -9.46 16.35 11.50
N ALA A 17 -8.89 17.45 11.98
CA ALA A 17 -7.44 17.62 12.05
C ALA A 17 -6.80 16.60 13.00
N ALA A 18 -7.39 16.38 14.18
CA ALA A 18 -6.93 15.36 15.12
C ALA A 18 -6.99 13.94 14.52
N CYS A 19 -8.05 13.62 13.74
CA CYS A 19 -8.12 12.35 13.02
C CYS A 19 -7.00 12.19 11.97
N PHE A 20 -6.53 13.29 11.38
CA PHE A 20 -5.47 13.29 10.36
C PHE A 20 -4.06 13.32 10.94
N GLU A 21 -3.89 13.74 12.20
CA GLU A 21 -2.59 13.86 12.85
C GLU A 21 -1.72 12.60 12.75
N PRO A 22 -2.24 11.36 12.96
CA PRO A 22 -1.42 10.16 12.79
C PRO A 22 -0.93 9.96 11.36
N VAL A 23 -1.76 10.28 10.36
CA VAL A 23 -1.41 10.18 8.94
C VAL A 23 -0.31 11.17 8.61
N LEU A 24 -0.42 12.41 9.10
CA LEU A 24 0.61 13.44 8.90
C LEU A 24 1.93 13.05 9.55
N LYS A 25 1.92 12.57 10.80
CA LYS A 25 3.13 12.07 11.48
C LYS A 25 3.79 10.92 10.72
N PHE A 26 2.99 10.01 10.16
CA PHE A 26 3.52 8.93 9.35
C PHE A 26 4.13 9.45 8.04
N MET A 27 3.48 10.41 7.37
CA MET A 27 4.05 11.06 6.19
C MET A 27 5.36 11.79 6.49
N ASP A 28 5.45 12.49 7.62
CA ASP A 28 6.67 13.15 8.07
C ASP A 28 7.80 12.13 8.30
N TYR A 29 7.48 11.00 8.93
CA TYR A 29 8.41 9.89 9.08
C TYR A 29 8.91 9.40 7.71
N LEU A 30 8.01 9.11 6.77
CA LEU A 30 8.40 8.66 5.42
C LEU A 30 9.25 9.69 4.67
N ASN A 31 8.93 10.98 4.81
CA ASN A 31 9.69 12.08 4.21
C ASN A 31 11.08 12.25 4.84
N SER A 32 11.27 11.80 6.08
CA SER A 32 12.57 11.81 6.76
C SER A 32 13.50 10.68 6.28
N LEU A 33 12.96 9.64 5.63
CA LEU A 33 13.75 8.53 5.10
C LEU A 33 14.55 8.98 3.88
N THR A 34 15.82 8.57 3.81
CA THR A 34 16.71 8.90 2.69
C THR A 34 17.11 7.63 1.93
N GLY A 35 17.44 7.78 0.65
CA GLY A 35 17.78 6.63 -0.21
C GLY A 35 16.59 5.82 -0.72
N LEU A 36 15.35 6.24 -0.42
CA LEU A 36 14.12 5.64 -0.94
C LEU A 36 13.54 6.44 -2.10
N LYS A 37 12.79 5.75 -2.96
CA LYS A 37 12.08 6.36 -4.10
C LYS A 37 10.61 5.97 -4.06
N TRP A 38 9.73 6.96 -4.19
CA TRP A 38 8.31 6.74 -4.42
C TRP A 38 8.09 6.24 -5.85
N LEU A 39 7.33 5.15 -5.99
CA LEU A 39 6.98 4.56 -7.27
C LEU A 39 5.50 4.81 -7.55
N ALA A 40 5.20 5.28 -8.75
CA ALA A 40 3.83 5.47 -9.19
C ALA A 40 3.22 4.12 -9.60
N VAL A 41 1.94 3.94 -9.28
CA VAL A 41 1.12 2.84 -9.77
C VAL A 41 0.40 3.35 -11.02
N ASP A 42 0.83 2.89 -12.19
CA ASP A 42 0.21 3.19 -13.48
C ASP A 42 -0.84 2.13 -13.84
N LYS A 43 -1.53 2.33 -14.97
CA LYS A 43 -2.55 1.39 -15.45
C LYS A 43 -1.98 -0.01 -15.68
N ASP A 44 -0.79 -0.11 -16.23
CA ASP A 44 -0.17 -1.41 -16.55
C ASP A 44 0.11 -2.20 -15.27
N VAL A 45 0.58 -1.53 -14.21
CA VAL A 45 0.74 -2.15 -12.88
C VAL A 45 -0.60 -2.63 -12.33
N LEU A 46 -1.67 -1.86 -12.52
CA LEU A 46 -3.00 -2.26 -12.05
C LEU A 46 -3.55 -3.46 -12.81
N ASP A 47 -3.39 -3.48 -14.13
CA ASP A 47 -3.84 -4.60 -14.97
C ASP A 47 -3.08 -5.88 -14.57
N GLU A 48 -1.76 -5.82 -14.39
CA GLU A 48 -0.95 -6.95 -13.88
C GLU A 48 -1.35 -7.37 -12.45
N ALA A 49 -1.66 -6.42 -11.58
CA ALA A 49 -2.11 -6.73 -10.22
C ALA A 49 -3.44 -7.50 -10.19
N LEU A 50 -4.34 -7.25 -11.15
CA LEU A 50 -5.57 -8.02 -11.27
C LEU A 50 -5.29 -9.48 -11.65
N ASP A 51 -4.38 -9.70 -12.60
CA ASP A 51 -3.95 -11.04 -13.01
C ASP A 51 -3.28 -11.78 -11.84
N ILE A 52 -2.44 -11.10 -11.05
CA ILE A 52 -1.82 -11.67 -9.84
C ILE A 52 -2.87 -12.02 -8.79
N CYS A 53 -3.85 -11.15 -8.54
CA CYS A 53 -4.95 -11.41 -7.63
C CYS A 53 -5.70 -12.69 -8.01
N GLU A 54 -6.07 -12.82 -9.28
CA GLU A 54 -6.82 -13.97 -9.77
C GLU A 54 -5.99 -15.27 -9.72
N LYS A 55 -4.72 -15.19 -10.16
CA LYS A 55 -3.86 -16.36 -10.30
C LYS A 55 -3.33 -16.89 -8.97
N TYR A 56 -3.01 -16.00 -8.03
CA TYR A 56 -2.28 -16.34 -6.81
C TYR A 56 -3.06 -16.06 -5.52
N GLY A 57 -4.24 -15.44 -5.61
CA GLY A 57 -5.13 -15.23 -4.47
C GLY A 57 -4.69 -14.15 -3.47
N LEU A 58 -3.76 -13.28 -3.85
CA LEU A 58 -3.32 -12.15 -3.02
C LEU A 58 -4.45 -11.11 -2.88
N LEU A 59 -4.40 -10.32 -1.80
CA LEU A 59 -5.28 -9.16 -1.66
C LEU A 59 -4.91 -8.08 -2.70
N PRO A 60 -5.88 -7.23 -3.12
CA PRO A 60 -5.63 -6.23 -4.16
C PRO A 60 -4.43 -5.30 -3.90
N ALA A 61 -4.22 -4.88 -2.65
CA ALA A 61 -3.08 -4.03 -2.29
C ALA A 61 -1.74 -4.78 -2.44
N ASP A 62 -1.70 -6.04 -2.00
CA ASP A 62 -0.49 -6.88 -2.07
C ASP A 62 -0.15 -7.24 -3.51
N SER A 63 -1.15 -7.52 -4.34
CA SER A 63 -0.96 -7.73 -5.77
C SER A 63 -0.37 -6.51 -6.48
N VAL A 64 -0.72 -5.28 -6.08
CA VAL A 64 -0.10 -4.06 -6.63
C VAL A 64 1.38 -3.97 -6.25
N HIS A 65 1.73 -4.32 -5.01
CA HIS A 65 3.13 -4.38 -4.59
C HIS A 65 3.92 -5.45 -5.34
N ALA A 66 3.33 -6.64 -5.52
CA ALA A 66 3.94 -7.73 -6.29
C ALA A 66 4.13 -7.34 -7.77
N ALA A 67 3.11 -6.77 -8.41
CA ALA A 67 3.18 -6.30 -9.81
C ALA A 67 4.31 -5.28 -10.01
N LEU A 68 4.44 -4.31 -9.09
CA LEU A 68 5.55 -3.34 -9.13
C LEU A 68 6.91 -4.01 -8.99
N ALA A 69 7.06 -4.93 -8.05
CA ALA A 69 8.31 -5.63 -7.80
C ALA A 69 8.74 -6.47 -9.01
N LEU A 70 7.80 -7.19 -9.64
CA LEU A 70 8.03 -7.96 -10.86
C LEU A 70 8.40 -7.06 -12.05
N LYS A 71 7.64 -5.97 -12.28
CA LYS A 71 7.91 -4.98 -13.35
C LYS A 71 9.31 -4.38 -13.24
N LEU A 72 9.77 -4.11 -12.02
CA LEU A 72 11.09 -3.55 -11.74
C LEU A 72 12.19 -4.61 -11.56
N GLN A 73 11.84 -5.89 -11.55
CA GLN A 73 12.75 -7.01 -11.29
C GLN A 73 13.53 -6.86 -9.97
N VAL A 74 12.86 -6.35 -8.94
CA VAL A 74 13.43 -6.17 -7.59
C VAL A 74 12.82 -7.19 -6.63
N PRO A 75 13.58 -7.63 -5.61
CA PRO A 75 12.99 -8.42 -4.53
C PRO A 75 12.01 -7.57 -3.71
N ILE A 76 11.04 -8.23 -3.08
CA ILE A 76 10.18 -7.61 -2.08
C ILE A 76 10.68 -7.95 -0.67
N ALA A 77 10.80 -6.94 0.19
CA ALA A 77 11.14 -7.10 1.59
C ALA A 77 9.85 -7.14 2.41
N THR A 78 9.45 -8.31 2.91
CA THR A 78 8.22 -8.50 3.68
C THR A 78 8.26 -9.78 4.52
N PHE A 79 7.59 -9.75 5.67
CA PHE A 79 7.32 -10.93 6.50
C PHE A 79 6.03 -11.64 6.11
N ASP A 80 5.30 -11.11 5.11
CA ASP A 80 4.08 -11.72 4.62
C ASP A 80 4.39 -12.90 3.70
N GLU A 81 4.00 -14.08 4.15
CA GLU A 81 4.25 -15.34 3.45
C GLU A 81 3.38 -15.50 2.19
N ASP A 82 2.29 -14.72 2.04
CA ASP A 82 1.40 -14.82 0.89
C ASP A 82 2.11 -14.46 -0.42
N PHE A 83 3.14 -13.60 -0.38
CA PHE A 83 3.97 -13.26 -1.54
C PHE A 83 4.78 -14.44 -2.07
N ARG A 84 5.00 -15.51 -1.28
CA ARG A 84 5.69 -16.72 -1.74
C ARG A 84 4.83 -17.59 -2.66
N ASN A 85 3.53 -17.29 -2.77
CA ASN A 85 2.66 -17.94 -3.74
C ASN A 85 2.98 -17.55 -5.19
N ILE A 86 3.79 -16.50 -5.40
CA ILE A 86 4.24 -16.02 -6.72
C ILE A 86 5.66 -16.56 -6.99
N PRO A 87 5.83 -17.61 -7.82
CA PRO A 87 7.12 -18.26 -8.02
C PRO A 87 8.19 -17.34 -8.62
N GLU A 88 7.77 -16.35 -9.42
CA GLU A 88 8.65 -15.41 -10.10
C GLU A 88 9.16 -14.28 -9.19
N LEU A 89 8.56 -14.11 -8.00
CA LEU A 89 8.88 -13.03 -7.08
C LEU A 89 9.87 -13.48 -6.01
N LYS A 90 11.02 -12.81 -5.93
CA LYS A 90 11.97 -13.03 -4.85
C LYS A 90 11.51 -12.31 -3.58
N VAL A 91 11.17 -13.09 -2.55
CA VAL A 91 10.82 -12.58 -1.22
C VAL A 91 12.04 -12.58 -0.31
N ILE A 92 12.26 -11.48 0.40
CA ILE A 92 13.28 -11.32 1.44
C ILE A 92 12.55 -11.03 2.76
N PRO A 93 12.75 -11.83 3.83
CA PRO A 93 12.21 -11.53 5.15
C PRO A 93 12.92 -10.33 5.79
#